data_AF-A0A966YAG1-F1
#
_entry.id   AF-A0A966YAG1-F1
#
_cell.length_a   1.000
_cell.length_b   1.000
_cell.length_c   1.000
_cell.angle_alpha   90.00
_cell.angle_beta   90.00
_cell.angle_gamma   90.00
#
_symmetry.space_group_name_H-M   'P 1'
#
loop_
_entity.id
_entity.type
_entity.pdbx_description
1 polymer ?
#
loop_
_entity_poly.entity_id
_entity_poly.type
_entity_poly.pdbx_seq_one_letter_code
_entity_poly.pdbx_strand_id
1 'polypeptide(L)' 'VVAKLFDEIGPKYEDRNGGYTRITRTTYRQGDGTELAVLELV' A
#
# COMPACT_ATOMS: atom_id res chain seq x y z
N VAL A 1 1.15 9.63 -13.04
CA VAL A 1 0.82 8.41 -12.24
C VAL A 1 1.21 7.15 -12.98
N VAL A 2 0.71 6.93 -14.21
CA VAL A 2 1.02 5.74 -15.02
C VAL A 2 2.52 5.57 -15.30
N ALA A 3 3.20 6.62 -15.80
CA ALA A 3 4.63 6.57 -16.07
C ALA A 3 5.46 6.15 -14.83
N LYS A 4 5.25 6.80 -13.70
CA LYS A 4 5.86 6.46 -12.42
C LYS A 4 5.67 4.99 -12.00
N LEU A 5 4.51 4.40 -12.30
CA LEU A 5 4.23 3.01 -11.97
C LEU A 5 5.17 2.07 -12.74
N PHE A 6 5.38 2.32 -14.03
CA PHE A 6 6.18 1.48 -14.91
C PHE A 6 7.67 1.80 -14.87
N ASP A 7 8.03 3.07 -14.71
CA ASP A 7 9.42 3.53 -14.76
C ASP A 7 10.14 3.37 -13.41
N GLU A 8 9.42 3.52 -12.29
CA GLU A 8 10.03 3.55 -10.96
C GLU A 8 9.58 2.41 -10.04
N ILE A 9 8.29 2.04 -10.07
CA ILE A 9 7.72 1.10 -9.10
C ILE A 9 7.84 -0.34 -9.61
N GLY A 10 7.49 -0.61 -10.87
CA GLY A 10 7.54 -1.94 -11.49
C GLY A 10 8.91 -2.62 -11.38
N PRO A 11 10.02 -1.94 -11.75
CA PRO A 11 11.36 -2.51 -11.65
C PRO A 11 11.76 -2.95 -10.25
N LYS A 12 11.23 -2.31 -9.19
CA LYS A 12 11.53 -2.65 -7.79
C LYS A 12 10.90 -3.96 -7.34
N TYR A 13 9.94 -4.49 -8.10
CA TYR A 13 9.16 -5.67 -7.75
C TYR A 13 9.27 -6.80 -8.78
N GLU A 14 10.23 -6.74 -9.70
CA GLU A 14 10.40 -7.71 -10.80
C GLU A 14 10.49 -9.16 -10.31
N ASP A 15 11.25 -9.41 -9.25
CA ASP A 15 11.45 -10.76 -8.70
C ASP A 15 10.30 -11.23 -7.78
N ARG A 16 9.30 -10.36 -7.52
CA ARG A 16 8.25 -10.63 -6.55
C ARG A 16 6.96 -11.04 -7.25
N ASN A 17 6.48 -12.25 -6.98
CA ASN A 17 5.20 -12.76 -7.46
C ASN A 17 4.09 -12.58 -6.39
N GLY A 18 3.55 -11.37 -6.31
CA GLY A 18 2.40 -11.05 -5.45
C GLY A 18 2.75 -10.44 -4.08
N GLY A 19 1.70 -10.01 -3.37
CA GLY A 19 1.82 -9.39 -2.05
C GLY A 19 2.58 -8.05 -2.07
N TYR A 20 2.31 -7.20 -3.06
CA TYR A 20 2.98 -5.89 -3.24
C TYR A 20 2.53 -4.83 -2.25
N THR A 21 1.40 -5.05 -1.59
CA THR A 21 0.81 -4.13 -0.61
C THR A 21 0.69 -4.78 0.75
N ARG A 22 0.96 -4.02 1.81
CA ARG A 22 0.71 -4.39 3.20
C ARG A 22 -0.38 -3.50 3.78
N ILE A 23 -1.26 -4.10 4.56
CA ILE A 23 -2.28 -3.39 5.34
C ILE A 23 -1.90 -3.51 6.81
N THR A 24 -1.69 -2.37 7.46
CA THR A 24 -1.45 -2.29 8.91
C THR A 24 -2.64 -1.61 9.56
N ARG A 25 -3.33 -2.34 10.44
CA ARG A 25 -4.41 -1.77 11.27
C ARG A 25 -3.85 -0.70 12.18
N THR A 26 -4.57 0.41 12.32
CA THR A 26 -4.15 1.51 13.19
C THR A 26 -5.21 1.74 14.27
N THR A 27 -5.66 2.98 14.43
CA THR A 27 -6.59 3.37 15.48
C THR A 27 -8.01 3.40 14.95
N TYR A 28 -8.98 3.59 15.84
CA TYR A 28 -10.30 4.02 15.42
C TYR A 28 -10.28 5.49 15.03
N ARG A 29 -11.09 5.84 14.03
CA ARG A 29 -11.27 7.21 13.56
C ARG A 29 -12.07 8.00 14.60
N GLN A 30 -11.58 9.19 14.94
CA GLN A 30 -12.29 10.07 15.84
C GLN A 30 -13.59 10.55 15.19
N GLY A 31 -14.72 10.44 15.89
CA GLY A 31 -16.05 10.83 15.41
C GLY A 31 -16.95 9.64 15.12
N ASP A 32 -16.63 8.86 14.08
CA ASP A 32 -17.45 7.72 13.63
C ASP A 32 -17.02 6.36 14.19
N GLY A 33 -15.87 6.28 14.87
CA GLY A 33 -15.38 5.06 15.51
C GLY A 33 -14.98 3.95 14.53
N THR A 34 -14.82 4.25 13.25
CA THR A 34 -14.46 3.24 12.22
C THR A 34 -12.99 2.84 12.36
N GLU A 35 -12.69 1.55 12.20
CA GLU A 35 -11.31 1.04 12.17
C GLU A 35 -10.54 1.66 10.99
N LEU A 36 -9.35 2.21 11.25
CA LEU A 36 -8.45 2.71 10.23
C LEU A 36 -7.37 1.68 9.91
N ALA A 37 -6.83 1.78 8.70
CA ALA A 37 -5.65 1.05 8.29
C ALA A 37 -4.78 1.91 7.37
N VAL A 38 -3.48 1.67 7.43
CA VAL A 38 -2.49 2.24 6.52
C VAL A 38 -2.14 1.20 5.47
N LEU A 39 -2.11 1.62 4.21
CA LEU A 39 -1.78 0.78 3.06
C LEU A 39 -0.45 1.24 2.45
N GLU A 40 0.52 0.34 2.39
CA GLU A 40 1.89 0.63 1.98
C GLU A 40 2.36 -0.37 0.92
N LEU A 41 3.28 0.07 0.06
CA LEU A 41 4.03 -0.81 -0.83
C LEU A 41 5.17 -1.47 -0.05
N VAL A 42 5.38 -2.77 -0.23
CA VAL A 42 6.33 -3.60 0.57
C VAL A 42 7.78 -3.40 0.17
#